data_AF-A0A8J7EYS7-F1
#
_entry.id   AF-A0A8J7EYS7-F1
#
_cell.length_a   1.000
_cell.length_b   1.000
_cell.length_c   1.000
_cell.angle_alpha   90.00
_cell.angle_beta   90.00
_cell.angle_gamma   90.00
#
_symmetry.space_group_name_H-M   'P 1'
#
loop_
_entity.id
_entity.type
_entity.pdbx_description
1 polymer ?
#
loop_
_entity_poly.entity_id
_entity_poly.type
_entity_poly.pdbx_seq_one_letter_code
_entity_poly.pdbx_strand_id
1 'polypeptide(L)'
;MNLPVILDVALGLVFIYLILSLLASEIQEILATLFQWRADHLKKSIEILLSGGKPKAGKQPQTAEDKAVERIVNELYDNPLIKNINQQSQKGVASYFRKLTARWVDLGEEEVVLHPLTVPPTVVKIRRRSGPSYIPAATFSTTLLVRLGIPNLIETVTWFNLARIVNEELMRDIRELISTLNQPEIEPSAYQELSVQLDQLQNRLTRILANLRCKRITLQAGIVRLKSTVETFAETCSELAFFTDYPARQQTFKQDITSILQDVCGNGDHHDELLGRVRPSLPKVMDMIQGNLAMLDRLHTEMETLATDPNSSIAAMLDEAAQDIKNQIEAIAEHFPLSVRNSLATLAVNAQITAKDVDQELNRFKREVEHWFDRSMDRASGVYKRNAKGVTFLIGLLVAAIANADTFHMVSRLSSDNTLQAAVASSASQISLSAGQIDQVKREVDRALADISLPIGWTSSTLCRQSGLVPSASQNNVLLLHQLDLQQACVPLEPEQAEAIPGGDQRIAFVLKRLPGWILSAVAIGMGAPFWFQLLNTVLNVRNTGKKPPSSTDEPLSDKST
;
A
#
# COMPACT_ATOMS: atom_id res chain seq x y z
N MET A 1 -33.01 -42.56 -5.19
CA MET A 1 -32.51 -41.95 -6.44
C MET A 1 -31.24 -42.67 -6.85
N ASN A 2 -31.04 -42.94 -8.14
CA ASN A 2 -29.80 -43.54 -8.64
C ASN A 2 -28.67 -42.50 -8.61
N LEU A 3 -27.42 -42.93 -8.39
CA LEU A 3 -26.24 -42.06 -8.30
C LEU A 3 -26.11 -41.07 -9.50
N PRO A 4 -26.39 -41.45 -10.76
CA PRO A 4 -26.32 -40.53 -11.90
C PRO A 4 -27.34 -39.38 -11.79
N VAL A 5 -28.55 -39.65 -11.28
CA VAL A 5 -29.60 -38.64 -11.11
C VAL A 5 -29.18 -37.63 -10.04
N ILE A 6 -28.62 -38.09 -8.92
CA ILE A 6 -28.12 -37.19 -7.86
C ILE A 6 -27.01 -36.29 -8.42
N LEU A 7 -26.12 -36.85 -9.24
CA LEU A 7 -25.02 -36.11 -9.86
C LEU A 7 -25.51 -35.05 -10.86
N ASP A 8 -26.53 -35.36 -11.66
CA ASP A 8 -27.12 -34.42 -12.60
C ASP A 8 -27.92 -33.30 -11.89
N VAL A 9 -28.60 -33.59 -10.76
CA VAL A 9 -29.19 -32.54 -9.90
C VAL A 9 -28.10 -31.63 -9.35
N ALA A 10 -27.01 -32.20 -8.85
CA ALA A 10 -25.89 -31.45 -8.31
C ALA A 10 -25.24 -30.55 -9.38
N LEU A 11 -25.02 -31.06 -10.59
CA LEU A 11 -24.52 -30.28 -11.72
C LEU A 11 -25.44 -29.09 -12.05
N GLY A 12 -26.76 -29.32 -12.06
CA GLY A 12 -27.73 -28.26 -12.32
C GLY A 12 -27.71 -27.16 -11.26
N LEU A 13 -27.67 -27.53 -9.98
CA LEU A 13 -27.57 -26.56 -8.88
C LEU A 13 -26.26 -25.78 -8.92
N VAL A 14 -25.13 -26.47 -9.11
CA VAL A 14 -23.81 -25.86 -9.20
C VAL A 14 -23.74 -24.87 -10.36
N PHE A 15 -24.30 -25.23 -11.52
CA PHE A 15 -24.36 -24.36 -12.68
C PHE A 15 -25.20 -23.11 -12.41
N ILE A 16 -26.39 -23.25 -11.83
CA ILE A 16 -27.25 -22.09 -11.50
C ILE A 16 -26.54 -21.14 -10.52
N TYR A 17 -25.93 -21.66 -9.46
CA TYR A 17 -25.22 -20.82 -8.50
C TYR A 17 -23.95 -20.21 -9.06
N LEU A 18 -23.24 -20.89 -9.96
CA LEU A 18 -22.11 -20.32 -10.69
C LEU A 18 -22.53 -19.03 -11.42
N ILE A 19 -23.66 -19.06 -12.14
CA ILE A 19 -24.20 -17.93 -12.88
C ILE A 19 -24.57 -16.78 -11.94
N LEU A 20 -25.36 -17.08 -10.89
CA LEU A 20 -25.80 -16.07 -9.93
C LEU A 20 -24.60 -15.44 -9.18
N SER A 21 -23.57 -16.23 -8.87
CA SER A 21 -22.33 -15.73 -8.26
C SER A 21 -21.47 -14.90 -9.23
N LEU A 22 -21.47 -15.20 -10.52
CA LEU A 22 -20.80 -14.36 -11.53
C LEU A 22 -21.48 -12.99 -11.59
N LEU A 23 -22.81 -12.95 -11.69
CA LEU A 23 -23.59 -11.72 -11.69
C LEU A 23 -23.36 -10.89 -10.41
N ALA A 24 -23.43 -11.53 -9.23
CA ALA A 24 -23.20 -10.86 -7.96
C ALA A 24 -21.78 -10.27 -7.85
N SER A 25 -20.77 -10.98 -8.38
CA SER A 25 -19.38 -10.49 -8.41
C SER A 25 -19.22 -9.26 -9.31
N GLU A 26 -19.92 -9.22 -10.45
CA GLU A 26 -19.91 -8.05 -11.34
C GLU A 26 -20.57 -6.82 -10.70
N ILE A 27 -21.73 -7.02 -10.08
CA ILE A 27 -22.42 -5.97 -9.33
C ILE A 27 -21.50 -5.43 -8.23
N GLN A 28 -20.87 -6.32 -7.45
CA GLN A 28 -19.95 -5.92 -6.39
C GLN A 28 -18.75 -5.10 -6.91
N GLU A 29 -18.14 -5.51 -8.02
CA GLU A 29 -16.99 -4.82 -8.60
C GLU A 29 -17.37 -3.43 -9.14
N ILE A 30 -18.53 -3.32 -9.78
CA ILE A 30 -19.07 -2.04 -10.25
C ILE A 30 -19.33 -1.10 -9.07
N LEU A 31 -19.97 -1.58 -8.00
CA LEU A 31 -20.23 -0.78 -6.80
C LEU A 31 -18.92 -0.32 -6.14
N ALA A 32 -17.96 -1.23 -5.96
CA ALA A 32 -16.66 -0.91 -5.39
C ALA A 32 -15.90 0.14 -6.21
N THR A 33 -16.00 0.08 -7.55
CA THR A 33 -15.37 1.04 -8.46
C THR A 33 -16.08 2.39 -8.47
N LEU A 34 -17.41 2.40 -8.48
CA LEU A 34 -18.22 3.63 -8.49
C LEU A 34 -18.06 4.42 -7.20
N PHE A 35 -18.10 3.74 -6.05
CA PHE A 35 -17.93 4.36 -4.75
C PHE A 35 -16.47 4.48 -4.30
N GLN A 36 -15.51 4.01 -5.09
CA GLN A 36 -14.07 4.08 -4.82
C GLN A 36 -13.66 3.53 -3.45
N TRP A 37 -14.40 2.54 -2.93
CA TRP A 37 -14.22 2.03 -1.57
C TRP A 37 -12.80 1.54 -1.29
N ARG A 38 -12.11 0.99 -2.30
CA ARG A 38 -10.71 0.53 -2.16
C ARG A 38 -9.75 1.68 -1.90
N ALA A 39 -9.91 2.79 -2.61
CA ALA A 39 -9.06 3.96 -2.47
C ALA A 39 -9.31 4.66 -1.13
N ASP A 40 -10.57 4.79 -0.74
CA ASP A 40 -10.95 5.36 0.58
C ASP A 40 -10.41 4.49 1.73
N HIS A 41 -10.60 3.17 1.64
CA HIS A 41 -10.06 2.24 2.62
C HIS A 41 -8.54 2.33 2.73
N LEU A 42 -7.82 2.44 1.60
CA LEU A 42 -6.36 2.61 1.59
C LEU A 42 -5.96 3.89 2.31
N LYS A 43 -6.59 5.02 1.98
CA LYS A 43 -6.31 6.32 2.61
C LYS A 43 -6.49 6.24 4.13
N LYS A 44 -7.64 5.73 4.58
CA LYS A 44 -7.95 5.56 6.01
C LYS A 44 -6.99 4.60 6.72
N SER A 45 -6.51 3.58 6.01
CA SER A 45 -5.50 2.65 6.55
C SER A 45 -4.15 3.32 6.74
N ILE A 46 -3.77 4.24 5.85
CA ILE A 46 -2.56 5.06 6.01
C ILE A 46 -2.74 6.05 7.16
N GLU A 47 -3.91 6.69 7.31
CA GLU A 47 -4.21 7.54 8.46
C GLU A 47 -4.03 6.76 9.78
N ILE A 48 -4.60 5.55 9.88
CA ILE A 48 -4.44 4.67 11.05
C ILE A 48 -2.98 4.28 11.30
N LEU A 49 -2.22 4.02 10.23
CA LEU A 49 -0.80 3.68 10.32
C LEU A 49 0.00 4.85 10.91
N LEU A 50 -0.21 6.06 10.39
CA LEU A 50 0.52 7.26 10.81
C LEU A 50 0.08 7.77 12.18
N SER A 51 -1.17 7.54 12.59
CA SER A 51 -1.65 7.87 13.94
C SER A 51 -1.22 6.85 15.01
N GLY A 52 -0.52 5.77 14.65
CA GLY A 52 -0.06 4.74 15.60
C GLY A 52 -1.20 3.93 16.26
N GLY A 53 -2.42 4.00 15.75
CA GLY A 53 -3.60 3.42 16.39
C GLY A 53 -4.91 3.82 15.73
N LYS A 54 -6.03 3.23 16.18
CA LYS A 54 -7.35 3.58 15.64
C LYS A 54 -7.75 4.98 16.14
N PRO A 55 -7.93 6.00 15.27
CA PRO A 55 -8.62 7.21 15.67
C PRO A 55 -10.03 6.84 16.15
N LYS A 56 -10.58 7.56 17.13
CA LYS A 56 -11.92 7.27 17.68
C LYS A 56 -12.94 7.26 16.54
N ALA A 57 -13.44 6.06 16.22
CA ALA A 57 -14.24 5.83 15.02
C ALA A 57 -15.47 6.75 14.96
N GLY A 58 -15.64 7.44 13.83
CA GLY A 58 -16.87 8.18 13.49
C GLY A 58 -16.94 9.62 13.98
N LYS A 59 -15.86 10.21 14.53
CA LYS A 59 -15.81 11.63 14.92
C LYS A 59 -14.82 12.38 14.03
N GLN A 60 -15.15 13.63 13.67
CA GLN A 60 -14.20 14.56 13.04
C GLN A 60 -12.87 14.57 13.82
N PRO A 61 -11.72 14.83 13.18
CA PRO A 61 -10.43 14.83 13.86
C PRO A 61 -10.48 15.76 15.08
N GLN A 62 -10.54 15.16 16.27
CA GLN A 62 -10.81 15.87 17.52
C GLN A 62 -9.51 16.38 18.15
N THR A 63 -8.42 15.64 17.95
CA THR A 63 -7.11 15.99 18.46
C THR A 63 -6.31 16.78 17.42
N ALA A 64 -5.36 17.61 17.89
CA ALA A 64 -4.42 18.29 17.01
C ALA A 64 -3.58 17.29 16.19
N GLU A 65 -3.31 16.11 16.76
CA GLU A 65 -2.56 15.02 16.12
C GLU A 65 -3.35 14.40 14.96
N ASP A 66 -4.64 14.12 15.12
CA ASP A 66 -5.48 13.58 14.04
C ASP A 66 -5.53 14.55 12.82
N LYS A 67 -5.59 15.86 13.08
CA LYS A 67 -5.55 16.89 12.02
C LYS A 67 -4.19 16.95 11.32
N ALA A 68 -3.10 16.77 12.06
CA ALA A 68 -1.76 16.71 11.49
C ALA A 68 -1.60 15.46 10.61
N VAL A 69 -2.09 14.29 11.08
CA VAL A 69 -2.12 13.05 10.30
C VAL A 69 -2.91 13.23 9.01
N GLU A 70 -4.13 13.78 9.08
CA GLU A 70 -4.95 14.01 7.88
C GLU A 70 -4.23 14.92 6.86
N ARG A 71 -3.59 16.00 7.34
CA ARG A 71 -2.82 16.93 6.49
C ARG A 71 -1.70 16.19 5.75
N ILE A 72 -0.88 15.41 6.46
CA ILE A 72 0.23 14.68 5.87
C ILE A 72 -0.26 13.63 4.87
N VAL A 73 -1.32 12.91 5.19
CA VAL A 73 -1.89 11.93 4.26
C VAL A 73 -2.36 12.62 2.99
N ASN A 74 -3.01 13.78 3.09
CA ASN A 74 -3.41 14.56 1.91
C ASN A 74 -2.18 15.04 1.11
N GLU A 75 -1.14 15.54 1.76
CA GLU A 75 0.12 15.95 1.11
C GLU A 75 0.83 14.78 0.41
N LEU A 76 0.80 13.61 1.05
CA LEU A 76 1.37 12.38 0.51
C LEU A 76 0.62 11.97 -0.78
N TYR A 77 -0.70 12.05 -0.78
CA TYR A 77 -1.52 11.75 -1.96
C TYR A 77 -1.39 12.81 -3.07
N ASP A 78 -1.08 14.05 -2.73
CA ASP A 78 -0.84 15.13 -3.68
C ASP A 78 0.56 15.07 -4.31
N ASN A 79 1.47 14.26 -3.76
CA ASN A 79 2.80 14.05 -4.33
C ASN A 79 2.73 13.40 -5.74
N PRO A 80 3.51 13.87 -6.73
CA PRO A 80 3.51 13.32 -8.09
C PRO A 80 3.68 11.80 -8.17
N LEU A 81 4.50 11.20 -7.30
CA LEU A 81 4.77 9.76 -7.31
C LEU A 81 3.52 8.93 -6.97
N ILE A 82 2.66 9.42 -6.07
CA ILE A 82 1.43 8.72 -5.66
C ILE A 82 0.25 9.15 -6.52
N LYS A 83 0.16 10.44 -6.83
CA LYS A 83 -0.89 11.01 -7.68
C LYS A 83 -0.92 10.38 -9.07
N ASN A 84 0.25 10.10 -9.67
CA ASN A 84 0.33 9.52 -11.01
C ASN A 84 0.08 8.00 -11.05
N ILE A 85 0.13 7.31 -9.90
CA ILE A 85 -0.30 5.89 -9.80
C ILE A 85 -1.80 5.77 -10.02
N ASN A 86 -2.55 6.84 -9.74
CA ASN A 86 -3.99 6.88 -9.96
C ASN A 86 -4.33 6.97 -11.46
N GLN A 87 -4.07 5.89 -12.18
CA GLN A 87 -4.50 5.68 -13.56
C GLN A 87 -5.90 5.07 -13.56
N GLN A 88 -6.90 5.84 -13.12
CA GLN A 88 -8.28 5.42 -13.36
C GLN A 88 -8.53 5.36 -14.87
N SER A 89 -9.15 4.28 -15.34
CA SER A 89 -9.63 4.15 -16.72
C SER A 89 -10.60 5.30 -17.02
N GLN A 90 -10.10 6.34 -17.67
CA GLN A 90 -10.91 7.51 -18.08
C GLN A 90 -11.91 7.18 -19.20
N LYS A 91 -11.93 5.95 -19.72
CA LYS A 91 -12.81 5.51 -20.81
C LYS A 91 -13.72 4.37 -20.33
N GLY A 92 -15.03 4.63 -20.28
CA GLY A 92 -16.04 3.59 -20.06
C GLY A 92 -17.29 4.04 -19.29
N VAL A 93 -18.23 3.10 -19.16
CA VAL A 93 -19.55 3.19 -18.50
C VAL A 93 -19.47 3.77 -17.08
N ALA A 94 -18.37 3.53 -16.35
CA ALA A 94 -18.14 4.06 -15.02
C ALA A 94 -18.04 5.60 -14.95
N SER A 95 -17.58 6.29 -16.01
CA SER A 95 -17.54 7.76 -16.04
C SER A 95 -18.93 8.37 -16.27
N TYR A 96 -19.77 7.69 -17.05
CA TYR A 96 -21.17 8.03 -17.28
C TYR A 96 -22.00 7.87 -16.00
N PHE A 97 -21.87 6.74 -15.30
CA PHE A 97 -22.55 6.52 -14.02
C PHE A 97 -22.08 7.50 -12.93
N ARG A 98 -20.78 7.86 -12.88
CA ARG A 98 -20.29 8.91 -11.96
C ARG A 98 -20.91 10.28 -12.23
N LYS A 99 -21.16 10.64 -13.50
CA LYS A 99 -21.88 11.87 -13.85
C LYS A 99 -23.35 11.80 -13.45
N LEU A 100 -23.99 10.64 -13.62
CA LEU A 100 -25.38 10.42 -13.19
C LEU A 100 -25.53 10.48 -11.66
N THR A 101 -24.69 9.78 -10.90
CA THR A 101 -24.76 9.80 -9.44
C THR A 101 -24.38 11.16 -8.87
N ALA A 102 -23.43 11.88 -9.49
CA ALA A 102 -23.14 13.28 -9.11
C ALA A 102 -24.38 14.19 -9.27
N ARG A 103 -25.24 13.92 -10.27
CA ARG A 103 -26.47 14.67 -10.52
C ARG A 103 -27.59 14.34 -9.52
N TRP A 104 -27.60 13.13 -8.97
CA TRP A 104 -28.50 12.70 -7.89
C TRP A 104 -28.05 13.24 -6.52
N VAL A 105 -26.74 13.40 -6.30
CA VAL A 105 -26.17 13.98 -5.08
C VAL A 105 -26.33 15.51 -5.01
N ASP A 106 -26.40 16.21 -6.14
CA ASP A 106 -26.67 17.67 -6.20
C ASP A 106 -28.14 18.05 -5.97
N LEU A 107 -29.07 17.08 -5.84
CA LEU A 107 -30.50 17.32 -5.62
C LEU A 107 -30.94 17.27 -4.14
N GLY A 108 -30.00 17.29 -3.21
CA GLY A 108 -30.28 17.50 -1.81
C GLY A 108 -29.01 17.79 -1.02
N GLU A 109 -28.86 19.01 -0.51
CA GLU A 109 -27.96 19.33 0.61
C GLU A 109 -28.47 18.73 1.94
N GLU A 110 -29.07 17.54 1.91
CA GLU A 110 -29.35 16.78 3.12
C GLU A 110 -28.24 15.74 3.30
N GLU A 111 -27.64 15.74 4.49
CA GLU A 111 -26.79 14.65 4.98
C GLU A 111 -27.55 13.32 4.90
N VAL A 112 -27.42 12.61 3.77
CA VAL A 112 -27.97 11.26 3.66
C VAL A 112 -27.08 10.33 4.47
N VAL A 113 -27.47 10.13 5.73
CA VAL A 113 -26.91 9.10 6.62
C VAL A 113 -27.40 7.74 6.12
N LEU A 114 -26.67 7.14 5.18
CA LEU A 114 -26.79 5.71 4.95
C LEU A 114 -26.12 5.01 6.14
N HIS A 115 -26.92 4.52 7.09
CA HIS A 115 -26.45 3.59 8.12
C HIS A 115 -25.87 2.35 7.43
N PRO A 116 -24.55 2.12 7.43
CA PRO A 116 -24.00 0.91 6.85
C PRO A 116 -24.23 -0.21 7.84
N LEU A 117 -25.00 -1.23 7.47
CA LEU A 117 -25.23 -2.44 8.28
C LEU A 117 -23.92 -3.19 8.66
N THR A 118 -22.75 -2.78 8.15
CA THR A 118 -21.47 -3.48 8.34
C THR A 118 -20.23 -2.57 8.51
N VAL A 119 -20.38 -1.24 8.62
CA VAL A 119 -19.25 -0.29 8.81
C VAL A 119 -19.64 0.79 9.82
N PRO A 120 -18.78 1.19 10.78
CA PRO A 120 -19.10 2.29 11.70
C PRO A 120 -19.42 3.58 10.94
N PRO A 121 -20.31 4.45 11.47
CA PRO A 121 -20.85 5.59 10.76
C PRO A 121 -19.71 6.50 10.34
N THR A 122 -19.48 6.56 9.03
CA THR A 122 -18.56 7.53 8.43
C THR A 122 -19.44 8.48 7.66
N VAL A 123 -19.47 9.75 8.07
CA VAL A 123 -20.07 10.82 7.28
C VAL A 123 -19.35 10.84 5.94
N VAL A 124 -20.02 10.37 4.88
CA VAL A 124 -19.45 10.35 3.53
C VAL A 124 -19.53 11.77 2.99
N LYS A 125 -18.54 12.62 3.34
CA LYS A 125 -18.25 13.81 2.54
C LYS A 125 -17.64 13.32 1.24
N ILE A 126 -18.42 13.29 0.16
CA ILE A 126 -17.92 13.03 -1.20
C ILE A 126 -17.08 14.25 -1.64
N ARG A 127 -15.92 14.45 -1.01
CA ARG A 127 -14.95 15.46 -1.44
C ARG A 127 -14.14 14.81 -2.56
N ARG A 128 -14.46 15.23 -3.79
CA ARG A 128 -13.87 14.77 -5.06
C ARG A 128 -12.34 14.85 -5.04
N ARG A 129 -11.65 13.76 -4.69
CA ARG A 129 -10.34 13.38 -5.25
C ARG A 129 -10.24 11.86 -5.25
N SER A 130 -10.33 11.27 -6.43
CA SER A 130 -10.00 9.85 -6.62
C SER A 130 -8.56 9.60 -6.18
N GLY A 131 -8.35 8.66 -5.28
CA GLY A 131 -7.03 8.16 -4.89
C GLY A 131 -6.70 6.82 -5.58
N PRO A 132 -5.43 6.41 -5.60
CA PRO A 132 -5.05 5.07 -6.06
C PRO A 132 -5.67 3.98 -5.16
N SER A 133 -6.01 2.83 -5.75
CA SER A 133 -6.52 1.67 -5.00
C SER A 133 -5.43 0.81 -4.36
N TYR A 134 -4.16 1.09 -4.68
CA TYR A 134 -2.97 0.42 -4.17
C TYR A 134 -1.78 1.38 -4.30
N ILE A 135 -0.89 1.39 -3.31
CA ILE A 135 0.38 2.13 -3.36
C ILE A 135 1.50 1.11 -3.09
N PRO A 136 2.50 0.98 -3.97
CA PRO A 136 3.67 0.14 -3.69
C PRO A 136 4.46 0.65 -2.49
N ALA A 137 4.91 -0.25 -1.62
CA ALA A 137 5.67 0.11 -0.41
C ALA A 137 6.89 1.00 -0.71
N ALA A 138 7.64 0.68 -1.78
CA ALA A 138 8.79 1.47 -2.19
C ALA A 138 8.43 2.92 -2.57
N THR A 139 7.25 3.12 -3.17
CA THR A 139 6.76 4.48 -3.50
C THR A 139 6.37 5.21 -2.23
N PHE A 140 5.61 4.56 -1.35
CA PHE A 140 5.22 5.13 -0.06
C PHE A 140 6.45 5.53 0.77
N SER A 141 7.39 4.61 0.98
CA SER A 141 8.62 4.81 1.76
C SER A 141 9.44 5.97 1.21
N THR A 142 9.72 5.97 -0.10
CA THR A 142 10.47 7.06 -0.74
C THR A 142 9.77 8.40 -0.55
N THR A 143 8.45 8.44 -0.77
CA THR A 143 7.69 9.69 -0.67
C THR A 143 7.66 10.22 0.77
N LEU A 144 7.47 9.33 1.75
CA LEU A 144 7.48 9.67 3.17
C LEU A 144 8.85 10.21 3.61
N LEU A 145 9.94 9.51 3.28
CA LEU A 145 11.30 9.90 3.66
C LEU A 145 11.75 11.23 3.03
N VAL A 146 11.40 11.45 1.75
CA VAL A 146 11.66 12.72 1.06
C VAL A 146 10.85 13.85 1.69
N ARG A 147 9.57 13.61 2.01
CA ARG A 147 8.72 14.63 2.63
C ARG A 147 9.17 15.02 4.04
N LEU A 148 9.73 14.06 4.77
CA LEU A 148 10.36 14.28 6.08
C LEU A 148 11.70 15.03 5.98
N GLY A 149 12.26 15.20 4.78
CA GLY A 149 13.55 15.88 4.61
C GLY A 149 14.74 15.12 5.19
N ILE A 150 14.59 13.83 5.56
CA ILE A 150 15.68 13.02 6.14
C ILE A 150 16.94 13.01 5.26
N PRO A 151 16.87 12.83 3.92
CA PRO A 151 18.06 12.88 3.08
C PRO A 151 18.78 14.23 3.15
N ASN A 152 18.03 15.34 3.13
CA ASN A 152 18.60 16.68 3.18
C ASN A 152 19.22 16.98 4.56
N LEU A 153 18.58 16.53 5.63
CA LEU A 153 19.09 16.66 6.99
C LEU A 153 20.39 15.87 7.17
N ILE A 154 20.45 14.63 6.68
CA ILE A 154 21.68 13.82 6.67
C ILE A 154 22.79 14.57 5.94
N GLU A 155 22.54 15.10 4.74
CA GLU A 155 23.54 15.85 3.98
C GLU A 155 24.02 17.10 4.72
N THR A 156 23.11 17.85 5.32
CA THR A 156 23.44 19.10 6.05
C THR A 156 24.27 18.79 7.30
N VAL A 157 23.87 17.78 8.08
CA VAL A 157 24.62 17.33 9.28
C VAL A 157 25.96 16.72 8.89
N THR A 158 26.04 15.97 7.79
CA THR A 158 27.30 15.43 7.25
C THR A 158 28.26 16.56 6.90
N TRP A 159 27.79 17.58 6.17
CA TRP A 159 28.60 18.74 5.86
C TRP A 159 29.06 19.47 7.13
N PHE A 160 28.14 19.68 8.09
CA PHE A 160 28.43 20.33 9.36
C PHE A 160 29.53 19.59 10.14
N ASN A 161 29.43 18.27 10.27
CA ASN A 161 30.43 17.45 10.95
C ASN A 161 31.80 17.55 10.27
N LEU A 162 31.85 17.57 8.93
CA LEU A 162 33.11 17.74 8.21
C LEU A 162 33.70 19.13 8.45
N ALA A 163 32.91 20.18 8.28
CA ALA A 163 33.37 21.55 8.50
C ALA A 163 33.87 21.75 9.94
N ARG A 164 33.19 21.13 10.91
CA ARG A 164 33.59 21.14 12.31
C ARG A 164 34.93 20.45 12.53
N ILE A 165 35.13 19.23 12.02
CA ILE A 165 36.41 18.51 12.09
C ILE A 165 37.54 19.34 11.46
N VAL A 166 37.27 19.96 10.31
CA VAL A 166 38.26 20.81 9.63
C VAL A 166 38.64 22.03 10.47
N ASN A 167 37.67 22.66 11.15
CA ASN A 167 37.92 23.86 11.94
C ASN A 167 38.52 23.56 13.32
N GLU A 168 37.93 22.61 14.06
CA GLU A 168 38.23 22.34 15.47
C GLU A 168 39.36 21.33 15.68
N GLU A 169 39.61 20.45 14.71
CA GLU A 169 40.67 19.45 14.81
C GLU A 169 41.81 19.85 13.86
N LEU A 170 41.60 19.77 12.55
CA LEU A 170 42.67 19.99 11.57
C LEU A 170 43.32 21.39 11.66
N MET A 171 42.53 22.45 11.56
CA MET A 171 43.07 23.82 11.56
C MET A 171 43.61 24.22 12.94
N ARG A 172 43.00 23.72 14.02
CA ARG A 172 43.50 23.93 15.38
C ARG A 172 44.88 23.31 15.55
N ASP A 173 45.03 22.03 15.19
CA ASP A 173 46.27 21.29 15.39
C ASP A 173 47.40 21.83 14.48
N ILE A 174 47.08 22.26 13.25
CA ILE A 174 48.04 22.96 12.36
C ILE A 174 48.47 24.31 12.96
N ARG A 175 47.52 25.09 13.51
CA ARG A 175 47.83 26.39 14.13
C ARG A 175 48.67 26.22 15.40
N GLU A 176 48.37 25.20 16.20
CA GLU A 176 49.16 24.84 17.37
C GLU A 176 50.59 24.45 16.98
N LEU A 177 50.75 23.58 15.97
CA LEU A 177 52.06 23.22 15.42
C LEU A 177 52.86 24.46 14.98
N ILE A 178 52.25 25.35 14.19
CA ILE A 178 52.89 26.60 13.76
C ILE A 178 53.25 27.50 14.95
N SER A 179 52.41 27.57 15.99
CA SER A 179 52.70 28.37 17.17
C SER A 179 53.89 27.84 17.96
N THR A 180 54.08 26.50 18.04
CA THR A 180 55.25 25.90 18.69
C THR A 180 56.56 26.17 17.97
N LEU A 181 56.49 26.47 16.65
CA LEU A 181 57.64 26.88 15.87
C LEU A 181 58.06 28.33 16.15
N ASN A 182 57.25 29.15 16.83
CA ASN A 182 57.56 30.55 17.13
C ASN A 182 58.51 30.69 18.34
N GLN A 183 59.77 30.34 18.15
CA GLN A 183 60.85 30.50 19.13
C GLN A 183 61.54 31.89 19.01
N PRO A 184 62.06 32.47 20.11
CA PRO A 184 62.63 33.83 20.13
C PRO A 184 63.88 34.03 19.25
N GLU A 185 64.44 32.97 18.69
CA GLU A 185 65.64 32.96 17.84
C GLU A 185 65.34 33.15 16.34
N ILE A 186 64.07 33.38 15.97
CA ILE A 186 63.59 33.36 14.59
C ILE A 186 63.36 34.78 14.07
N GLU A 187 63.78 35.06 12.82
CA GLU A 187 63.48 36.33 12.18
C GLU A 187 61.95 36.56 12.05
N PRO A 188 61.44 37.75 12.42
CA PRO A 188 60.02 38.08 12.28
C PRO A 188 59.46 37.93 10.86
N SER A 189 60.32 38.07 9.84
CA SER A 189 60.00 37.92 8.41
C SER A 189 59.52 36.51 8.06
N ALA A 190 60.16 35.48 8.60
CA ALA A 190 59.84 34.07 8.35
C ALA A 190 58.46 33.68 8.89
N TYR A 191 58.12 34.19 10.08
CA TYR A 191 56.81 33.95 10.68
C TYR A 191 55.69 34.62 9.88
N GLN A 192 55.96 35.77 9.28
CA GLN A 192 55.02 36.50 8.43
C GLN A 192 54.74 35.79 7.10
N GLU A 193 55.73 35.12 6.50
CA GLU A 193 55.50 34.27 5.32
C GLU A 193 54.67 33.03 5.66
N LEU A 194 54.94 32.40 6.81
CA LEU A 194 54.20 31.23 7.27
C LEU A 194 52.74 31.55 7.60
N SER A 195 52.47 32.70 8.22
CA SER A 195 51.10 33.16 8.49
C SER A 195 50.31 33.41 7.20
N VAL A 196 50.94 33.97 6.17
CA VAL A 196 50.33 34.13 4.85
C VAL A 196 49.98 32.77 4.23
N GLN A 197 50.85 31.77 4.34
CA GLN A 197 50.55 30.42 3.84
C GLN A 197 49.39 29.77 4.61
N LEU A 198 49.32 30.00 5.93
CA LEU A 198 48.21 29.51 6.77
C LEU A 198 46.87 30.14 6.36
N ASP A 199 46.85 31.45 6.10
CA ASP A 199 45.66 32.14 5.59
C ASP A 199 45.24 31.61 4.20
N GLN A 200 46.20 31.30 3.33
CA GLN A 200 45.92 30.70 2.03
C GLN A 200 45.34 29.29 2.17
N LEU A 201 45.87 28.47 3.08
CA LEU A 201 45.33 27.15 3.40
C LEU A 201 43.88 27.27 3.86
N GLN A 202 43.61 28.13 4.86
CA GLN A 202 42.26 28.36 5.38
C GLN A 202 41.29 28.79 4.28
N ASN A 203 41.71 29.69 3.39
CA ASN A 203 40.91 30.11 2.23
C ASN A 203 40.63 28.97 1.24
N ARG A 204 41.61 28.11 0.94
CA ARG A 204 41.42 26.95 0.05
C ARG A 204 40.47 25.93 0.66
N LEU A 205 40.63 25.62 1.94
CA LEU A 205 39.74 24.72 2.69
C LEU A 205 38.31 25.24 2.74
N THR A 206 38.14 26.53 3.01
CA THR A 206 36.83 27.21 3.00
C THR A 206 36.14 27.06 1.63
N ARG A 207 36.88 27.23 0.52
CA ARG A 207 36.33 27.02 -0.84
C ARG A 207 35.92 25.57 -1.08
N ILE A 208 36.67 24.59 -0.57
CA ILE A 208 36.31 23.16 -0.67
C ILE A 208 35.01 22.89 0.08
N LEU A 209 34.90 23.37 1.33
CA LEU A 209 33.69 23.23 2.14
C LEU A 209 32.48 23.93 1.50
N ALA A 210 32.66 25.11 0.92
CA ALA A 210 31.60 25.82 0.21
C ALA A 210 31.16 25.07 -1.05
N ASN A 211 32.09 24.51 -1.83
CA ASN A 211 31.77 23.68 -2.99
C ASN A 211 31.02 22.41 -2.62
N LEU A 212 31.35 21.79 -1.47
CA LEU A 212 30.61 20.65 -0.92
C LEU A 212 29.19 21.06 -0.53
N ARG A 213 29.03 22.16 0.22
CA ARG A 213 27.72 22.67 0.66
C ARG A 213 26.80 22.96 -0.53
N CYS A 214 27.36 23.56 -1.58
CA CYS A 214 26.65 23.85 -2.83
C CYS A 214 26.51 22.64 -3.77
N LYS A 215 26.84 21.41 -3.32
CA LYS A 215 26.77 20.16 -4.08
C LYS A 215 27.52 20.18 -5.42
N ARG A 216 28.57 21.01 -5.53
CA ARG A 216 29.43 21.10 -6.74
C ARG A 216 30.44 19.96 -6.82
N ILE A 217 30.77 19.37 -5.68
CA ILE A 217 31.64 18.19 -5.56
C ILE A 217 31.01 17.19 -4.59
N THR A 218 31.33 15.91 -4.76
CA THR A 218 30.88 14.84 -3.85
C THR A 218 31.68 14.85 -2.55
N LEU A 219 31.14 14.27 -1.48
CA LEU A 219 31.83 14.15 -0.19
C LEU A 219 33.23 13.50 -0.34
N GLN A 220 33.31 12.38 -1.07
CA GLN A 220 34.59 11.70 -1.33
C GLN A 220 35.58 12.60 -2.08
N ALA A 221 35.15 13.27 -3.15
CA ALA A 221 36.01 14.20 -3.88
C ALA A 221 36.45 15.39 -3.01
N GLY A 222 35.59 15.84 -2.09
CA GLY A 222 35.90 16.88 -1.12
C GLY A 222 36.99 16.46 -0.14
N ILE A 223 36.89 15.25 0.43
CA ILE A 223 37.90 14.71 1.35
C ILE A 223 39.26 14.55 0.65
N VAL A 224 39.28 13.99 -0.56
CA VAL A 224 40.52 13.84 -1.35
C VAL A 224 41.17 15.20 -1.60
N ARG A 225 40.38 16.20 -2.02
CA ARG A 225 40.88 17.57 -2.25
C ARG A 225 41.36 18.24 -0.97
N LEU A 226 40.73 17.92 0.16
CA LEU A 226 41.10 18.45 1.46
C LEU A 226 42.50 17.95 1.86
N LYS A 227 42.69 16.62 1.81
CA LYS A 227 43.98 15.97 2.05
C LYS A 227 45.07 16.55 1.15
N SER A 228 44.84 16.58 -0.16
CA SER A 228 45.83 17.11 -1.12
C SER A 228 46.16 18.59 -0.87
N THR A 229 45.19 19.39 -0.41
CA THR A 229 45.42 20.82 -0.14
C THR A 229 46.35 21.02 1.06
N VAL A 230 46.20 20.21 2.10
CA VAL A 230 47.06 20.26 3.29
C VAL A 230 48.46 19.70 2.96
N GLU A 231 48.55 18.64 2.16
CA GLU A 231 49.82 18.10 1.68
C GLU A 231 50.59 19.14 0.85
N THR A 232 49.93 19.78 -0.12
CA THR A 232 50.54 20.88 -0.90
C THR A 232 50.94 22.06 -0.01
N PHE A 233 50.19 22.36 1.04
CA PHE A 233 50.58 23.38 2.02
C PHE A 233 51.87 22.99 2.74
N ALA A 234 52.00 21.74 3.20
CA ALA A 234 53.22 21.25 3.84
C ALA A 234 54.43 21.32 2.89
N GLU A 235 54.24 20.96 1.62
CA GLU A 235 55.26 21.08 0.58
C GLU A 235 55.67 22.55 0.36
N THR A 236 54.70 23.44 0.15
CA THR A 236 54.95 24.88 -0.10
C THR A 236 55.67 25.52 1.09
N CYS A 237 55.22 25.26 2.31
CA CYS A 237 55.86 25.76 3.52
C CYS A 237 57.28 25.24 3.64
N SER A 238 57.55 23.99 3.28
CA SER A 238 58.89 23.41 3.38
C SER A 238 59.93 24.03 2.45
N GLU A 239 59.52 24.76 1.42
CA GLU A 239 60.40 25.47 0.49
C GLU A 239 60.76 26.88 0.97
N LEU A 240 60.13 27.37 2.04
CA LEU A 240 60.47 28.66 2.65
C LEU A 240 61.89 28.63 3.23
N ALA A 241 62.60 29.76 3.14
CA ALA A 241 63.98 29.91 3.63
C ALA A 241 64.14 29.42 5.08
N PHE A 242 63.12 29.68 5.90
CA PHE A 242 62.99 29.21 7.28
C PHE A 242 63.24 27.71 7.48
N PHE A 243 62.84 26.87 6.53
CA PHE A 243 63.00 25.42 6.59
C PHE A 243 64.20 24.92 5.78
N THR A 244 64.53 25.56 4.66
CA THR A 244 65.66 25.13 3.81
C THR A 244 66.99 25.25 4.51
N ASP A 245 67.13 26.19 5.44
CA ASP A 245 68.34 26.38 6.23
C ASP A 245 68.51 25.31 7.32
N TYR A 246 67.44 24.56 7.65
CA TYR A 246 67.39 23.57 8.74
C TYR A 246 66.66 22.28 8.31
N PRO A 247 67.33 21.36 7.58
CA PRO A 247 66.69 20.18 6.98
C PRO A 247 66.05 19.22 7.99
N ALA A 248 66.57 19.13 9.22
CA ALA A 248 65.95 18.33 10.28
C ALA A 248 64.57 18.87 10.66
N ARG A 249 64.44 20.20 10.82
CA ARG A 249 63.18 20.88 11.14
C ARG A 249 62.17 20.76 9.98
N GLN A 250 62.65 20.89 8.75
CA GLN A 250 61.84 20.68 7.55
C GLN A 250 61.21 19.28 7.51
N GLN A 251 62.00 18.26 7.82
CA GLN A 251 61.52 16.88 7.84
C GLN A 251 60.52 16.63 8.98
N THR A 252 60.80 17.13 10.18
CA THR A 252 59.87 17.02 11.33
C THR A 252 58.53 17.69 11.01
N PHE A 253 58.54 18.90 10.46
CA PHE A 253 57.30 19.60 10.09
C PHE A 253 56.44 18.82 9.08
N LYS A 254 57.06 18.23 8.04
CA LYS A 254 56.33 17.38 7.09
C LYS A 254 55.73 16.14 7.76
N GLN A 255 56.48 15.52 8.67
CA GLN A 255 56.01 14.35 9.40
C GLN A 255 54.85 14.71 10.34
N ASP A 256 54.92 15.84 11.03
CA ASP A 256 53.87 16.31 11.93
C ASP A 256 52.57 16.60 11.18
N ILE A 257 52.64 17.32 10.03
CA ILE A 257 51.46 17.54 9.19
C ILE A 257 50.89 16.22 8.65
N THR A 258 51.75 15.29 8.26
CA THR A 258 51.32 13.96 7.80
C THR A 258 50.62 13.18 8.92
N SER A 259 51.13 13.27 10.16
CA SER A 259 50.49 12.67 11.34
C SER A 259 49.12 13.28 11.60
N ILE A 260 49.01 14.62 11.59
CA ILE A 260 47.72 15.32 11.75
C ILE A 260 46.72 14.86 10.68
N LEU A 261 47.17 14.75 9.42
CA LEU A 261 46.33 14.25 8.33
C LEU A 261 45.90 12.79 8.54
N GLN A 262 46.79 11.93 9.04
CA GLN A 262 46.45 10.54 9.35
C GLN A 262 45.45 10.44 10.50
N ASP A 263 45.61 11.25 11.54
CA ASP A 263 44.71 11.28 12.70
C ASP A 263 43.30 11.79 12.31
N VAL A 264 43.22 12.76 11.40
CA VAL A 264 41.94 13.31 10.94
C VAL A 264 41.30 12.47 9.84
N CYS A 265 42.05 12.09 8.81
CA CYS A 265 41.53 11.47 7.59
C CYS A 265 41.65 9.93 7.56
N GLY A 266 42.43 9.33 8.46
CA GLY A 266 42.73 7.90 8.48
C GLY A 266 43.99 7.52 7.67
N ASN A 267 44.42 6.26 7.83
CA ASN A 267 45.62 5.73 7.18
C ASN A 267 45.36 5.21 5.75
N GLY A 268 46.11 5.72 4.77
CA GLY A 268 46.11 5.22 3.38
C GLY A 268 45.18 5.98 2.42
N ASP A 269 44.73 5.29 1.36
CA ASP A 269 43.81 5.81 0.33
C ASP A 269 42.32 5.55 0.65
N HIS A 270 42.05 4.80 1.73
CA HIS A 270 40.71 4.45 2.16
C HIS A 270 40.21 5.47 3.18
N HIS A 271 39.37 6.39 2.71
CA HIS A 271 38.80 7.51 3.49
C HIS A 271 37.61 7.07 4.37
N ASP A 272 37.47 5.77 4.63
CA ASP A 272 36.29 5.15 5.22
C ASP A 272 36.12 5.54 6.70
N GLU A 273 37.23 5.79 7.40
CA GLU A 273 37.25 6.21 8.80
C GLU A 273 36.66 7.62 8.98
N LEU A 274 37.14 8.61 8.21
CA LEU A 274 36.58 9.96 8.23
C LEU A 274 35.12 9.95 7.73
N LEU A 275 34.81 9.17 6.69
CA LEU A 275 33.44 9.03 6.20
C LEU A 275 32.49 8.51 7.30
N GLY A 276 32.92 7.55 8.11
CA GLY A 276 32.16 7.04 9.25
C GLY A 276 31.98 8.05 10.38
N ARG A 277 32.96 8.93 10.62
CA ARG A 277 32.86 10.02 11.63
C ARG A 277 31.98 11.17 11.18
N VAL A 278 32.01 11.49 9.89
CA VAL A 278 31.32 12.65 9.32
C VAL A 278 29.84 12.35 9.10
N ARG A 279 29.49 11.15 8.62
CA ARG A 279 28.10 10.79 8.35
C ARG A 279 27.36 10.46 9.65
N PRO A 280 26.24 11.12 9.96
CA PRO A 280 25.46 10.79 11.15
C PRO A 280 24.78 9.43 10.99
N SER A 281 24.68 8.68 12.09
CA SER A 281 23.84 7.47 12.12
C SER A 281 22.36 7.85 12.02
N LEU A 282 21.52 6.98 11.45
CA LEU A 282 20.10 7.25 11.34
C LEU A 282 19.41 7.42 12.69
N PRO A 283 19.73 6.64 13.74
CA PRO A 283 19.18 6.90 15.07
C PRO A 283 19.52 8.29 15.58
N LYS A 284 20.75 8.78 15.33
CA LYS A 284 21.14 10.14 15.72
C LYS A 284 20.32 11.20 15.00
N VAL A 285 20.07 11.02 13.70
CA VAL A 285 19.20 11.93 12.92
C VAL A 285 17.76 11.89 13.44
N MET A 286 17.26 10.71 13.82
CA MET A 286 15.92 10.57 14.37
C MET A 286 15.79 11.19 15.77
N ASP A 287 16.80 11.08 16.62
CA ASP A 287 16.86 11.76 17.93
C ASP A 287 16.83 13.29 17.78
N MET A 288 17.52 13.82 16.77
CA MET A 288 17.47 15.24 16.42
C MET A 288 16.05 15.66 16.03
N ILE A 289 15.36 14.88 15.18
CA ILE A 289 13.96 15.12 14.78
C ILE A 289 12.97 15.03 15.97
N GLN A 290 13.31 14.26 17.00
CA GLN A 290 12.52 14.16 18.23
C GLN A 290 12.66 15.38 19.14
N GLY A 291 13.51 16.35 18.80
CA GLY A 291 13.70 17.58 19.57
C GLY A 291 14.82 17.48 20.63
N ASN A 292 15.68 16.45 20.56
CA ASN A 292 16.91 16.41 21.35
C ASN A 292 18.00 17.27 20.69
N LEU A 293 17.80 18.59 20.71
CA LEU A 293 18.69 19.60 20.12
C LEU A 293 19.83 20.03 21.05
N ALA A 294 19.92 19.45 22.25
CA ALA A 294 20.91 19.85 23.26
C ALA A 294 22.36 19.79 22.76
N MET A 295 22.65 18.97 21.75
CA MET A 295 23.97 18.95 21.09
C MET A 295 24.21 20.21 20.25
N LEU A 296 23.22 20.66 19.46
CA LEU A 296 23.33 21.85 18.61
C LEU A 296 23.37 23.13 19.46
N ASP A 297 22.58 23.20 20.53
CA ASP A 297 22.58 24.35 21.45
C ASP A 297 23.92 24.50 22.17
N ARG A 298 24.53 23.38 22.60
CA ARG A 298 25.88 23.38 23.18
C ARG A 298 26.92 23.83 22.16
N LEU A 299 26.85 23.35 20.92
CA LEU A 299 27.78 23.72 19.85
C LEU A 299 27.69 25.20 19.50
N HIS A 300 26.47 25.77 19.42
CA HIS A 300 26.30 27.20 19.20
C HIS A 300 26.94 28.01 20.34
N THR A 301 26.72 27.59 21.59
CA THR A 301 27.32 28.22 22.78
C THR A 301 28.85 28.08 22.80
N GLU A 302 29.40 26.92 22.43
CA GLU A 302 30.85 26.69 22.32
C GLU A 302 31.48 27.51 21.18
N MET A 303 30.82 27.63 20.03
CA MET A 303 31.29 28.48 18.93
C MET A 303 31.24 29.98 19.28
N GLU A 304 30.21 30.44 20.01
CA GLU A 304 30.14 31.83 20.49
C GLU A 304 31.28 32.14 21.49
N THR A 305 31.65 31.17 22.33
CA THR A 305 32.71 31.34 23.34
C THR A 305 34.12 31.16 22.81
N LEU A 306 34.29 30.39 21.73
CA LEU A 306 35.56 30.20 20.99
C LEU A 306 35.76 31.22 19.86
N ALA A 307 34.90 32.24 19.75
CA ALA A 307 35.01 33.35 18.80
C ALA A 307 36.18 34.31 19.12
N THR A 308 37.38 33.78 19.37
CA THR A 308 38.63 34.52 19.52
C THR A 308 39.28 34.88 18.19
N ASP A 309 38.74 34.44 17.04
CA ASP A 309 39.15 34.93 15.71
C ASP A 309 37.93 35.23 14.81
N PRO A 310 37.44 36.48 14.79
CA PRO A 310 36.30 36.90 13.97
C PRO A 310 36.49 36.78 12.45
N ASN A 311 37.67 36.37 11.95
CA ASN A 311 37.95 36.15 10.53
C ASN A 311 37.91 34.67 10.08
N SER A 312 37.51 33.74 10.94
CA SER A 312 37.25 32.35 10.52
C SER A 312 35.99 32.26 9.65
N SER A 313 36.15 32.33 8.33
CA SER A 313 35.05 32.11 7.38
C SER A 313 34.35 30.76 7.56
N ILE A 314 35.01 29.76 8.15
CA ILE A 314 34.44 28.44 8.41
C ILE A 314 33.48 28.49 9.62
N ALA A 315 33.81 29.24 10.67
CA ALA A 315 32.95 29.43 11.84
C ALA A 315 31.60 30.06 11.47
N ALA A 316 31.62 31.09 10.62
CA ALA A 316 30.38 31.70 10.10
C ALA A 316 29.53 30.70 9.29
N MET A 317 30.15 29.84 8.49
CA MET A 317 29.44 28.79 7.75
C MET A 317 28.84 27.73 8.68
N LEU A 318 29.53 27.40 9.78
CA LEU A 318 29.05 26.45 10.79
C LEU A 318 27.83 27.00 11.53
N ASP A 319 27.84 28.27 11.90
CA ASP A 319 26.70 28.94 12.55
C ASP A 319 25.45 28.94 11.65
N GLU A 320 25.62 29.34 10.39
CA GLU A 320 24.54 29.34 9.40
C GLU A 320 23.95 27.94 9.20
N ALA A 321 24.80 26.91 9.15
CA ALA A 321 24.35 25.53 9.00
C ALA A 321 23.69 24.98 10.27
N ALA A 322 24.15 25.35 11.46
CA ALA A 322 23.50 24.99 12.71
C ALA A 322 22.07 25.55 12.76
N GLN A 323 21.89 26.80 12.33
CA GLN A 323 20.57 27.41 12.21
C GLN A 323 19.71 26.74 11.13
N ASP A 324 20.27 26.35 9.99
CA ASP A 324 19.56 25.58 8.96
C ASP A 324 19.08 24.22 9.49
N ILE A 325 19.95 23.47 10.19
CA ILE A 325 19.60 22.20 10.83
C ILE A 325 18.44 22.40 11.82
N LYS A 326 18.50 23.43 12.66
CA LYS A 326 17.43 23.77 13.61
C LYS A 326 16.11 24.07 12.91
N ASN A 327 16.13 24.93 11.90
CA ASN A 327 14.95 25.29 11.10
C ASN A 327 14.33 24.06 10.42
N GLN A 328 15.15 23.15 9.88
CA GLN A 328 14.68 21.91 9.27
C GLN A 328 14.02 20.99 10.30
N ILE A 329 14.60 20.83 11.48
CA ILE A 329 14.04 20.00 12.56
C ILE A 329 12.72 20.59 13.07
N GLU A 330 12.65 21.90 13.28
CA GLU A 330 11.42 22.59 13.71
C GLU A 330 10.31 22.42 12.66
N ALA A 331 10.64 22.58 11.37
CA ALA A 331 9.69 22.33 10.29
C ALA A 331 9.18 20.88 10.28
N ILE A 332 10.05 19.89 10.51
CA ILE A 332 9.64 18.48 10.62
C ILE A 332 8.77 18.27 11.86
N ALA A 333 9.13 18.83 13.01
CA ALA A 333 8.40 18.67 14.26
C ALA A 333 6.99 19.28 14.19
N GLU A 334 6.82 20.39 13.48
CA GLU A 334 5.53 21.05 13.26
C GLU A 334 4.63 20.25 12.31
N HIS A 335 5.22 19.68 11.25
CA HIS A 335 4.45 19.03 10.19
C HIS A 335 4.18 17.55 10.45
N PHE A 336 4.97 16.87 11.30
CA PHE A 336 4.85 15.43 11.53
C PHE A 336 4.45 15.07 12.96
N PRO A 337 3.41 14.23 13.14
CA PRO A 337 2.95 13.81 14.45
C PRO A 337 4.03 13.01 15.18
N LEU A 338 3.99 13.06 16.52
CA LEU A 338 4.92 12.35 17.39
C LEU A 338 4.90 10.85 17.12
N SER A 339 3.72 10.28 16.84
CA SER A 339 3.55 8.86 16.49
C SER A 339 4.40 8.41 15.30
N VAL A 340 4.50 9.23 14.24
CA VAL A 340 5.33 8.94 13.06
C VAL A 340 6.81 9.05 13.41
N ARG A 341 7.20 10.12 14.12
CA ARG A 341 8.60 10.33 14.53
C ARG A 341 9.11 9.18 15.40
N ASN A 342 8.30 8.70 16.35
CA ASN A 342 8.63 7.58 17.22
C ASN A 342 8.75 6.27 16.44
N SER A 343 7.81 6.00 15.53
CA SER A 343 7.83 4.80 14.68
C SER A 343 9.09 4.77 13.83
N LEU A 344 9.43 5.88 13.19
CA LEU A 344 10.63 5.99 12.35
C LEU A 344 11.92 5.89 13.14
N ALA A 345 11.97 6.42 14.36
CA ALA A 345 13.14 6.26 15.23
C ALA A 345 13.38 4.79 15.59
N THR A 346 12.31 4.04 15.90
CA THR A 346 12.42 2.59 16.14
C THR A 346 12.90 1.85 14.90
N LEU A 347 12.38 2.20 13.71
CA LEU A 347 12.83 1.59 12.45
C LEU A 347 14.28 1.94 12.11
N ALA A 348 14.75 3.15 12.44
CA ALA A 348 16.14 3.57 12.25
C ALA A 348 17.10 2.74 13.12
N VAL A 349 16.73 2.50 14.39
CA VAL A 349 17.51 1.65 15.29
C VAL A 349 17.61 0.22 14.74
N ASN A 350 16.50 -0.35 14.28
CA ASN A 350 16.50 -1.70 13.69
C ASN A 350 17.36 -1.78 12.41
N ALA A 351 17.29 -0.75 11.57
CA ALA A 351 18.08 -0.66 10.35
C ALA A 351 19.58 -0.60 10.67
N GLN A 352 19.98 0.17 11.68
CA GLN A 352 21.38 0.27 12.12
C GLN A 352 21.90 -1.06 12.67
N ILE A 353 21.13 -1.74 13.53
CA ILE A 353 21.51 -3.06 14.10
C ILE A 353 21.78 -4.09 12.99
N THR A 354 21.06 -3.98 11.86
CA THR A 354 21.14 -4.95 10.75
C THR A 354 22.15 -4.53 9.67
N ALA A 355 22.60 -3.28 9.66
CA ALA A 355 23.53 -2.76 8.65
C ALA A 355 24.97 -3.23 8.95
N LYS A 356 25.68 -3.66 7.91
CA LYS A 356 27.11 -4.02 8.01
C LYS A 356 28.03 -2.80 7.82
N ASP A 357 27.61 -1.85 6.99
CA ASP A 357 28.34 -0.64 6.63
C ASP A 357 27.42 0.58 6.62
N VAL A 358 27.99 1.77 6.85
CA VAL A 358 27.28 3.07 6.90
C VAL A 358 26.59 3.38 5.56
N ASP A 359 27.19 3.01 4.42
CA ASP A 359 26.59 3.21 3.09
C ASP A 359 25.28 2.42 2.88
N GLN A 360 25.11 1.31 3.58
CA GLN A 360 23.91 0.47 3.45
C GLN A 360 22.79 0.86 4.42
N GLU A 361 23.09 1.66 5.44
CA GLU A 361 22.15 2.00 6.52
C GLU A 361 20.89 2.69 5.99
N LEU A 362 21.03 3.69 5.11
CA LEU A 362 19.88 4.38 4.49
C LEU A 362 19.00 3.45 3.65
N ASN A 363 19.62 2.57 2.87
CA ASN A 363 18.91 1.58 2.05
C ASN A 363 18.24 0.49 2.91
N ARG A 364 18.80 0.17 4.07
CA ARG A 364 18.18 -0.74 5.04
C ARG A 364 16.99 -0.07 5.72
N PHE A 365 17.14 1.18 6.14
CA PHE A 365 16.06 1.94 6.74
C PHE A 365 14.88 2.14 5.79
N LYS A 366 15.15 2.47 4.53
CA LYS A 366 14.10 2.51 3.49
C LYS A 366 13.31 1.20 3.44
N ARG A 367 13.98 0.05 3.47
CA ARG A 367 13.36 -1.29 3.50
C ARG A 367 12.57 -1.57 4.78
N GLU A 368 13.05 -1.13 5.94
CA GLU A 368 12.30 -1.24 7.19
C GLU A 368 10.99 -0.45 7.14
N VAL A 369 11.01 0.75 6.54
CA VAL A 369 9.79 1.54 6.29
C VAL A 369 8.86 0.85 5.29
N GLU A 370 9.41 0.24 4.24
CA GLU A 370 8.62 -0.57 3.29
C GLU A 370 7.93 -1.75 3.99
N HIS A 371 8.66 -2.53 4.80
CA HIS A 371 8.12 -3.64 5.57
C HIS A 371 7.12 -3.21 6.64
N TRP A 372 7.31 -2.05 7.26
CA TRP A 372 6.34 -1.47 8.19
C TRP A 372 5.03 -1.13 7.47
N PHE A 373 5.11 -0.51 6.30
CA PHE A 373 3.94 -0.22 5.47
C PHE A 373 3.23 -1.50 5.01
N ASP A 374 3.95 -2.46 4.44
CA ASP A 374 3.36 -3.71 3.92
C ASP A 374 2.65 -4.49 5.04
N ARG A 375 3.27 -4.65 6.21
CA ARG A 375 2.63 -5.31 7.37
C ARG A 375 1.33 -4.62 7.79
N SER A 376 1.27 -3.30 7.70
CA SER A 376 0.05 -2.54 7.95
C SER A 376 -0.99 -2.77 6.86
N MET A 377 -0.57 -2.75 5.59
CA MET A 377 -1.46 -2.95 4.44
C MET A 377 -1.99 -4.38 4.33
N ASP A 378 -1.26 -5.40 4.77
CA ASP A 378 -1.75 -6.78 4.87
C ASP A 378 -2.91 -6.88 5.87
N ARG A 379 -2.74 -6.25 7.04
CA ARG A 379 -3.79 -6.20 8.08
C ARG A 379 -5.00 -5.41 7.59
N ALA A 380 -4.78 -4.25 6.97
CA ALA A 380 -5.81 -3.42 6.39
C ALA A 380 -6.58 -4.18 5.30
N SER A 381 -5.87 -4.86 4.40
CA SER A 381 -6.47 -5.68 3.33
C SER A 381 -7.32 -6.81 3.90
N GLY A 382 -6.90 -7.42 5.02
CA GLY A 382 -7.72 -8.39 5.75
C GLY A 382 -9.04 -7.82 6.27
N VAL A 383 -9.01 -6.62 6.86
CA VAL A 383 -10.22 -5.91 7.31
C VAL A 383 -11.16 -5.59 6.14
N TYR A 384 -10.61 -5.07 5.04
CA TYR A 384 -11.37 -4.81 3.81
C TYR A 384 -12.05 -6.09 3.29
N LYS A 385 -11.31 -7.20 3.17
CA LYS A 385 -11.86 -8.48 2.70
C LYS A 385 -12.99 -8.97 3.59
N ARG A 386 -12.89 -8.82 4.92
CA ARG A 386 -13.95 -9.23 5.85
C ARG A 386 -15.21 -8.35 5.71
N ASN A 387 -15.04 -7.04 5.57
CA ASN A 387 -16.17 -6.14 5.38
C ASN A 387 -16.84 -6.36 4.01
N ALA A 388 -16.03 -6.62 2.97
CA ALA A 388 -16.52 -6.94 1.63
C ALA A 388 -17.39 -8.20 1.63
N LYS A 389 -17.07 -9.25 2.41
CA LYS A 389 -17.92 -10.45 2.53
C LYS A 389 -19.34 -10.14 2.99
N GLY A 390 -19.51 -9.19 3.91
CA GLY A 390 -20.84 -8.75 4.36
C GLY A 390 -21.62 -8.06 3.25
N VAL A 391 -20.94 -7.23 2.45
CA VAL A 391 -21.53 -6.61 1.26
C VAL A 391 -21.88 -7.65 0.19
N THR A 392 -21.01 -8.63 -0.05
CA THR A 392 -21.28 -9.74 -0.97
C THR A 392 -22.52 -10.52 -0.55
N PHE A 393 -22.70 -10.78 0.75
CA PHE A 393 -23.91 -11.44 1.26
C PHE A 393 -25.17 -10.60 0.99
N LEU A 394 -25.14 -9.28 1.23
CA LEU A 394 -26.27 -8.39 0.96
C LEU A 394 -26.58 -8.32 -0.54
N ILE A 395 -25.56 -8.24 -1.41
CA ILE A 395 -25.74 -8.31 -2.86
C ILE A 395 -26.32 -9.66 -3.26
N GLY A 396 -25.82 -10.76 -2.70
CA GLY A 396 -26.32 -12.11 -2.94
C GLY A 396 -27.78 -12.27 -2.53
N LEU A 397 -28.18 -11.70 -1.39
CA LEU A 397 -29.57 -11.69 -0.94
C LEU A 397 -30.46 -10.88 -1.88
N LEU A 398 -29.99 -9.72 -2.34
CA LEU A 398 -30.70 -8.88 -3.29
C LEU A 398 -30.84 -9.56 -4.66
N VAL A 399 -29.77 -10.19 -5.16
CA VAL A 399 -29.79 -10.99 -6.39
C VAL A 399 -30.74 -12.18 -6.26
N ALA A 400 -30.71 -12.91 -5.13
CA ALA A 400 -31.61 -14.03 -4.88
C ALA A 400 -33.08 -13.60 -4.87
N ALA A 401 -33.39 -12.48 -4.21
CA ALA A 401 -34.75 -11.94 -4.18
C ALA A 401 -35.21 -11.46 -5.57
N ILE A 402 -34.39 -10.68 -6.28
CA ILE A 402 -34.73 -10.18 -7.63
C ILE A 402 -34.89 -11.34 -8.61
N ALA A 403 -34.01 -12.34 -8.56
CA ALA A 403 -34.07 -13.52 -9.41
C ALA A 403 -35.12 -14.54 -8.95
N ASN A 404 -35.80 -14.35 -7.81
CA ASN A 404 -36.62 -15.37 -7.15
C ASN A 404 -35.91 -16.73 -7.04
N ALA A 405 -34.61 -16.70 -6.74
CA ALA A 405 -33.78 -17.89 -6.59
C ALA A 405 -34.02 -18.47 -5.19
N ASP A 406 -34.96 -19.41 -5.09
CA ASP A 406 -35.24 -20.16 -3.87
C ASP A 406 -34.54 -21.52 -3.93
N THR A 407 -33.61 -21.78 -3.01
CA THR A 407 -32.84 -23.04 -2.98
C THR A 407 -33.72 -24.27 -2.87
N PHE A 408 -34.76 -24.24 -2.04
CA PHE A 408 -35.64 -25.40 -1.84
C PHE A 408 -36.47 -25.68 -3.09
N HIS A 409 -36.90 -24.61 -3.78
CA HIS A 409 -37.57 -24.73 -5.07
C HIS A 409 -36.64 -25.29 -6.15
N MET A 410 -35.42 -24.74 -6.28
CA MET A 410 -34.46 -25.20 -7.29
C MET A 410 -34.13 -26.69 -7.12
N VAL A 411 -33.88 -27.13 -5.88
CA VAL A 411 -33.61 -28.54 -5.57
C VAL A 411 -34.80 -29.42 -5.93
N SER A 412 -36.01 -29.07 -5.47
CA SER A 412 -37.22 -29.87 -5.72
C SER A 412 -37.60 -29.92 -7.20
N ARG A 413 -37.36 -28.86 -7.97
CA ARG A 413 -37.61 -28.84 -9.42
C ARG A 413 -36.61 -29.68 -10.19
N LEU A 414 -35.31 -29.53 -9.89
CA LEU A 414 -34.26 -30.29 -10.55
C LEU A 414 -34.33 -31.79 -10.21
N SER A 415 -34.80 -32.15 -9.00
CA SER A 415 -34.95 -33.55 -8.61
C SER A 415 -36.19 -34.24 -9.19
N SER A 416 -37.21 -33.47 -9.58
CA SER A 416 -38.51 -34.02 -10.00
C SER A 416 -38.74 -34.01 -11.52
N ASP A 417 -38.00 -33.18 -12.26
CA ASP A 417 -38.14 -33.04 -13.71
C ASP A 417 -36.90 -33.53 -14.46
N ASN A 418 -36.97 -34.76 -14.98
CA ASN A 418 -35.87 -35.41 -15.70
C ASN A 418 -35.47 -34.67 -16.98
N THR A 419 -36.40 -33.93 -17.61
CA THR A 419 -36.13 -33.23 -18.89
C THR A 419 -35.35 -31.94 -18.65
N LEU A 420 -35.78 -31.15 -17.67
CA LEU A 420 -35.06 -29.94 -17.24
C LEU A 420 -33.68 -30.29 -16.69
N GLN A 421 -33.60 -31.34 -15.88
CA GLN A 421 -32.34 -31.84 -15.33
C GLN A 421 -31.33 -32.18 -16.43
N ALA A 422 -31.74 -32.96 -17.44
CA ALA A 422 -30.86 -33.37 -18.54
C ALA A 422 -30.39 -32.17 -19.38
N ALA A 423 -31.28 -31.20 -19.65
CA ALA A 423 -30.95 -30.00 -20.41
C ALA A 423 -29.90 -29.12 -19.68
N VAL A 424 -30.08 -28.90 -18.37
CA VAL A 424 -29.15 -28.10 -17.56
C VAL A 424 -27.82 -28.84 -17.39
N ALA A 425 -27.84 -30.16 -17.12
CA ALA A 425 -26.62 -30.95 -16.96
C ALA A 425 -25.81 -31.09 -18.26
N SER A 426 -26.47 -31.13 -19.43
CA SER A 426 -25.82 -31.09 -20.74
C SER A 426 -25.08 -29.76 -20.93
N SER A 427 -25.74 -28.65 -20.63
CA SER A 427 -25.18 -27.31 -20.78
C SER A 427 -23.99 -27.08 -19.83
N ALA A 428 -24.09 -27.57 -18.59
CA ALA A 428 -23.00 -27.55 -17.62
C ALA A 428 -21.77 -28.35 -18.09
N SER A 429 -21.97 -29.41 -18.88
CA SER A 429 -20.88 -30.25 -19.40
C SER A 429 -20.17 -29.71 -20.65
N GLN A 430 -20.78 -28.75 -21.35
CA GLN A 430 -20.20 -28.11 -22.53
C GLN A 430 -19.19 -27.00 -22.17
N ILE A 431 -19.22 -26.51 -20.93
CA ILE A 431 -18.26 -25.54 -20.43
C ILE A 431 -16.91 -26.25 -20.34
N SER A 432 -15.94 -25.84 -21.16
CA SER A 432 -14.61 -26.47 -21.21
C SER A 432 -13.71 -25.79 -20.19
N LEU A 433 -13.50 -26.45 -19.05
CA LEU A 433 -12.95 -25.82 -17.86
C LEU A 433 -11.41 -25.91 -17.84
N SER A 434 -10.73 -24.92 -18.42
CA SER A 434 -9.31 -24.67 -18.14
C SER A 434 -9.17 -23.75 -16.93
N ALA A 435 -8.44 -24.18 -15.90
CA ALA A 435 -8.28 -23.43 -14.66
C ALA A 435 -7.53 -22.10 -14.92
N GLY A 436 -8.18 -20.96 -14.65
CA GLY A 436 -7.57 -19.62 -14.68
C GLY A 436 -8.24 -18.58 -15.60
N GLN A 437 -9.28 -18.94 -16.34
CA GLN A 437 -9.90 -18.05 -17.36
C GLN A 437 -11.37 -17.71 -17.02
N ILE A 438 -11.61 -17.06 -15.88
CA ILE A 438 -12.97 -16.65 -15.44
C ILE A 438 -13.69 -15.81 -16.52
N ASP A 439 -12.96 -14.98 -17.27
CA ASP A 439 -13.54 -14.16 -18.34
C ASP A 439 -13.97 -14.98 -19.57
N GLN A 440 -13.37 -16.15 -19.82
CA GLN A 440 -13.83 -17.07 -20.86
C GLN A 440 -15.07 -17.83 -20.42
N VAL A 441 -15.09 -18.27 -19.15
CA VAL A 441 -16.25 -18.93 -18.52
C VAL A 441 -17.49 -18.05 -18.59
N LYS A 442 -17.36 -16.74 -18.33
CA LYS A 442 -18.46 -15.78 -18.47
C LYS A 442 -19.09 -15.81 -19.87
N ARG A 443 -18.27 -15.75 -20.92
CA ARG A 443 -18.74 -15.74 -22.32
C ARG A 443 -19.39 -17.07 -22.75
N GLU A 444 -18.92 -18.19 -22.20
CA GLU A 444 -19.51 -19.51 -22.45
C GLU A 444 -20.86 -19.67 -21.75
N VAL A 445 -20.94 -19.20 -20.50
CA VAL A 445 -22.18 -19.15 -19.72
C VAL A 445 -23.25 -18.29 -20.40
N ASP A 446 -22.88 -17.12 -20.94
CA ASP A 446 -23.82 -16.24 -21.66
C ASP A 446 -24.44 -16.92 -22.89
N ARG A 447 -23.67 -17.78 -23.58
CA ARG A 447 -24.18 -18.56 -24.73
C ARG A 447 -25.07 -19.71 -24.29
N ALA A 448 -24.74 -20.39 -23.20
CA ALA A 448 -25.54 -21.48 -22.65
C ALA A 448 -26.88 -21.01 -22.06
N LEU A 449 -26.96 -19.75 -21.61
CA LEU A 449 -28.16 -19.16 -21.02
C LEU A 449 -29.27 -18.80 -22.02
N ALA A 450 -28.97 -18.70 -23.32
CA ALA A 450 -29.94 -18.26 -24.32
C ALA A 450 -31.07 -19.28 -24.57
N ASP A 451 -30.85 -20.57 -24.29
CA ASP A 451 -31.76 -21.67 -24.66
C ASP A 451 -32.38 -22.42 -23.47
N ILE A 452 -32.14 -22.00 -22.21
CA ILE A 452 -32.55 -22.77 -21.02
C ILE A 452 -33.55 -22.00 -20.14
N SER A 453 -34.70 -22.61 -19.88
CA SER A 453 -35.65 -22.14 -18.85
C SER A 453 -35.19 -22.58 -17.46
N LEU A 454 -34.45 -21.73 -16.75
CA LEU A 454 -33.97 -22.02 -15.39
C LEU A 454 -35.12 -22.03 -14.35
N PRO A 455 -35.03 -22.84 -13.28
CA PRO A 455 -36.03 -22.92 -12.20
C PRO A 455 -35.95 -21.71 -11.23
N ILE A 456 -35.91 -20.51 -11.79
CA ILE A 456 -35.83 -19.22 -11.10
C ILE A 456 -36.81 -18.24 -11.78
N GLY A 457 -36.99 -17.05 -11.21
CA GLY A 457 -37.78 -15.97 -11.79
C GLY A 457 -39.21 -15.84 -11.24
N TRP A 458 -39.83 -14.70 -11.55
CA TRP A 458 -41.15 -14.29 -11.06
C TRP A 458 -42.27 -14.65 -12.05
N THR A 459 -42.27 -15.88 -12.55
CA THR A 459 -43.32 -16.38 -13.45
C THR A 459 -44.43 -17.07 -12.66
N SER A 460 -45.67 -17.02 -13.15
CA SER A 460 -46.82 -17.71 -12.53
C SER A 460 -46.53 -19.18 -12.25
N SER A 461 -45.89 -19.89 -13.18
CA SER A 461 -45.53 -21.31 -13.04
C SER A 461 -44.52 -21.60 -11.92
N THR A 462 -43.49 -20.75 -11.76
CA THR A 462 -42.52 -20.85 -10.65
C THR A 462 -43.19 -20.53 -9.32
N LEU A 463 -43.98 -19.46 -9.30
CA LEU A 463 -44.70 -18.97 -8.12
C LEU A 463 -45.69 -19.99 -7.56
N CYS A 464 -46.53 -20.58 -8.42
CA CYS A 464 -47.50 -21.60 -8.03
C CYS A 464 -46.81 -22.81 -7.41
N ARG A 465 -45.75 -23.30 -8.07
CA ARG A 465 -45.01 -24.48 -7.59
C ARG A 465 -44.26 -24.22 -6.28
N GLN A 466 -43.74 -23.02 -6.07
CA GLN A 466 -43.15 -22.61 -4.79
C GLN A 466 -44.18 -22.58 -3.65
N SER A 467 -45.45 -22.29 -3.95
CA SER A 467 -46.55 -22.36 -2.99
C SER A 467 -47.19 -23.75 -2.85
N GLY A 468 -46.66 -24.78 -3.52
CA GLY A 468 -47.24 -26.14 -3.51
C GLY A 468 -48.49 -26.30 -4.39
N LEU A 469 -48.66 -25.44 -5.40
CA LEU A 469 -49.79 -25.41 -6.32
C LEU A 469 -49.34 -25.66 -7.77
N VAL A 470 -50.28 -25.98 -8.67
CA VAL A 470 -50.03 -26.16 -10.11
C VAL A 470 -50.46 -24.90 -10.88
N PRO A 471 -49.72 -24.45 -11.91
CA PRO A 471 -50.19 -23.36 -12.77
C PRO A 471 -51.47 -23.77 -13.53
N SER A 472 -52.44 -22.86 -13.60
CA SER A 472 -53.61 -23.03 -14.47
C SER A 472 -53.19 -22.96 -15.95
N ALA A 473 -53.77 -23.81 -16.80
CA ALA A 473 -53.31 -24.08 -18.16
C ALA A 473 -53.33 -22.87 -19.14
N SER A 474 -53.84 -21.70 -18.74
CA SER A 474 -54.06 -20.57 -19.67
C SER A 474 -53.12 -19.36 -19.54
N GLN A 475 -52.20 -19.27 -18.56
CA GLN A 475 -51.35 -18.06 -18.42
C GLN A 475 -49.93 -18.31 -17.84
N ASN A 476 -48.89 -18.06 -18.64
CA ASN A 476 -47.48 -17.96 -18.23
C ASN A 476 -46.99 -16.49 -18.27
N ASN A 477 -47.64 -15.61 -17.50
CA ASN A 477 -47.26 -14.19 -17.44
C ASN A 477 -46.22 -13.94 -16.32
N VAL A 478 -45.34 -12.97 -16.53
CA VAL A 478 -44.46 -12.43 -15.48
C VAL A 478 -45.31 -11.59 -14.54
N LEU A 479 -45.39 -11.98 -13.26
CA LEU A 479 -46.22 -11.29 -12.28
C LEU A 479 -45.37 -10.32 -11.46
N LEU A 480 -45.67 -9.02 -11.54
CA LEU A 480 -45.10 -8.03 -10.62
C LEU A 480 -45.69 -8.23 -9.21
N LEU A 481 -44.91 -7.93 -8.16
CA LEU A 481 -45.33 -8.12 -6.76
C LEU A 481 -46.69 -7.49 -6.41
N HIS A 482 -47.06 -6.40 -7.09
CA HIS A 482 -48.33 -5.71 -6.90
C HIS A 482 -49.54 -6.41 -7.56
N GLN A 483 -49.30 -7.25 -8.57
CA GLN A 483 -50.29 -8.00 -9.36
C GLN A 483 -50.41 -9.47 -8.95
N LEU A 484 -49.77 -9.88 -7.83
CA LEU A 484 -49.84 -11.24 -7.30
C LEU A 484 -51.25 -11.54 -6.77
N ASP A 485 -52.15 -11.95 -7.68
CA ASP A 485 -53.39 -12.64 -7.34
C ASP A 485 -53.20 -14.14 -7.60
N LEU A 486 -52.67 -14.84 -6.58
CA LEU A 486 -52.40 -16.29 -6.64
C LEU A 486 -53.66 -17.12 -6.84
N GLN A 487 -54.85 -16.56 -6.53
CA GLN A 487 -56.13 -17.26 -6.62
C GLN A 487 -56.58 -17.50 -8.06
N GLN A 488 -56.17 -16.65 -9.01
CA GLN A 488 -56.57 -16.77 -10.42
C GLN A 488 -55.55 -17.58 -11.24
N ALA A 489 -54.29 -17.63 -10.81
CA ALA A 489 -53.18 -18.22 -11.57
C ALA A 489 -52.86 -19.67 -11.20
N CYS A 490 -53.22 -20.12 -10.00
CA CYS A 490 -52.80 -21.40 -9.44
C CYS A 490 -54.00 -22.28 -9.03
N VAL A 491 -53.90 -23.59 -9.24
CA VAL A 491 -54.91 -24.59 -8.85
C VAL A 491 -54.29 -25.58 -7.85
N PRO A 492 -55.03 -26.05 -6.82
CA PRO A 492 -54.58 -27.11 -5.92
C PRO A 492 -54.24 -28.41 -6.68
N LEU A 493 -53.24 -29.15 -6.18
CA LEU A 493 -52.84 -30.46 -6.73
C LEU A 493 -53.93 -31.52 -6.60
N GLU A 494 -54.75 -31.44 -5.55
CA GLU A 494 -55.90 -32.32 -5.30
C GLU A 494 -57.13 -31.47 -4.92
N PRO A 495 -58.30 -31.67 -5.56
CA PRO A 495 -59.50 -30.86 -5.30
C PRO A 495 -60.13 -31.12 -3.92
N GLU A 496 -59.72 -32.17 -3.20
CA GLU A 496 -60.33 -32.61 -1.94
C GLU A 496 -59.70 -31.99 -0.67
N GLN A 497 -58.59 -31.26 -0.79
CA GLN A 497 -57.90 -30.61 0.33
C GLN A 497 -57.92 -29.07 0.23
N ALA A 498 -59.05 -28.50 -0.21
CA ALA A 498 -59.28 -27.06 -0.23
C ALA A 498 -59.48 -26.47 1.19
N GLU A 499 -58.58 -26.76 2.12
CA GLU A 499 -58.52 -26.04 3.40
C GLU A 499 -57.78 -24.71 3.20
N ALA A 500 -58.58 -23.65 3.33
CA ALA A 500 -58.19 -22.27 3.63
C ALA A 500 -57.03 -21.69 2.79
N ILE A 501 -57.38 -21.13 1.63
CA ILE A 501 -56.58 -20.04 1.05
C ILE A 501 -56.51 -18.92 2.13
N PRO A 502 -55.34 -18.60 2.73
CA PRO A 502 -55.31 -17.85 3.98
C PRO A 502 -55.86 -16.43 3.80
N GLY A 503 -56.97 -16.09 4.47
CA GLY A 503 -57.60 -14.76 4.44
C GLY A 503 -56.93 -13.73 5.34
N GLY A 504 -55.62 -13.53 5.20
CA GLY A 504 -54.86 -12.41 5.80
C GLY A 504 -54.08 -11.68 4.72
N ASP A 505 -53.27 -10.66 5.05
CA ASP A 505 -52.39 -9.98 4.07
C ASP A 505 -51.39 -10.99 3.48
N GLN A 506 -51.81 -11.67 2.42
CA GLN A 506 -51.18 -12.87 1.86
C GLN A 506 -49.75 -12.59 1.41
N ARG A 507 -49.43 -11.32 1.13
CA ARG A 507 -48.13 -10.85 0.66
C ARG A 507 -47.04 -11.05 1.70
N ILE A 508 -47.32 -10.78 2.99
CA ILE A 508 -46.33 -10.88 4.06
C ILE A 508 -46.04 -12.35 4.38
N ALA A 509 -47.08 -13.17 4.52
CA ALA A 509 -46.94 -14.62 4.72
C ALA A 509 -46.23 -15.30 3.53
N PHE A 510 -46.48 -14.81 2.32
CA PHE A 510 -45.86 -15.28 1.09
C PHE A 510 -44.35 -14.99 1.04
N VAL A 511 -43.91 -13.81 1.47
CA VAL A 511 -42.47 -13.47 1.54
C VAL A 511 -41.79 -14.21 2.69
N LEU A 512 -42.43 -14.31 3.86
CA LEU A 512 -41.89 -15.01 5.03
C LEU A 512 -41.58 -16.49 4.75
N LYS A 513 -42.43 -17.19 3.98
CA LYS A 513 -42.19 -18.58 3.60
C LYS A 513 -40.97 -18.78 2.68
N ARG A 514 -40.59 -17.76 1.90
CA ARG A 514 -39.46 -17.81 0.94
C ARG A 514 -38.14 -17.30 1.53
N LEU A 515 -38.22 -16.55 2.61
CA LEU A 515 -37.08 -15.95 3.28
C LEU A 515 -35.97 -16.99 3.60
N PRO A 516 -36.25 -18.21 4.10
CA PRO A 516 -35.22 -19.22 4.33
C PRO A 516 -34.50 -19.66 3.04
N GLY A 517 -35.25 -19.86 1.95
CA GLY A 517 -34.70 -20.25 0.65
C GLY A 517 -33.83 -19.16 0.02
N TRP A 518 -34.22 -17.89 0.18
CA TRP A 518 -33.43 -16.74 -0.25
C TRP A 518 -32.20 -16.52 0.62
N ILE A 519 -32.26 -16.74 1.93
CA ILE A 519 -31.06 -16.69 2.79
C ILE A 519 -30.06 -17.75 2.36
N LEU A 520 -30.52 -18.99 2.14
CA LEU A 520 -29.64 -20.07 1.72
C LEU A 520 -29.02 -19.78 0.33
N SER A 521 -29.81 -19.22 -0.59
CA SER A 521 -29.31 -18.75 -1.89
C SER A 521 -28.33 -17.58 -1.74
N ALA A 522 -28.56 -16.66 -0.82
CA ALA A 522 -27.63 -15.56 -0.54
C ALA A 522 -26.28 -16.06 -0.03
N VAL A 523 -26.28 -17.05 0.86
CA VAL A 523 -25.04 -17.70 1.33
C VAL A 523 -24.34 -18.39 0.17
N ALA A 524 -25.08 -19.17 -0.64
CA ALA A 524 -24.55 -19.86 -1.82
C ALA A 524 -23.94 -18.89 -2.84
N ILE A 525 -24.66 -17.83 -3.20
CA ILE A 525 -24.18 -16.77 -4.10
C ILE A 525 -22.95 -16.09 -3.51
N GLY A 526 -22.96 -15.82 -2.20
CA GLY A 526 -21.88 -15.19 -1.45
C GLY A 526 -20.59 -16.00 -1.36
N MET A 527 -20.61 -17.31 -1.65
CA MET A 527 -19.39 -18.12 -1.79
C MET A 527 -18.55 -17.73 -3.00
N GLY A 528 -19.18 -17.08 -4.00
CA GLY A 528 -18.53 -16.55 -5.19
C GLY A 528 -18.31 -17.57 -6.29
N ALA A 529 -18.10 -17.06 -7.50
CA ALA A 529 -17.96 -17.89 -8.71
C ALA A 529 -16.77 -18.87 -8.66
N PRO A 530 -15.60 -18.53 -8.08
CA PRO A 530 -14.49 -19.49 -8.00
C PRO A 530 -14.82 -20.77 -7.23
N PHE A 531 -15.64 -20.69 -6.18
CA PHE A 531 -16.08 -21.86 -5.41
C PHE A 531 -16.94 -22.80 -6.27
N TRP A 532 -17.98 -22.26 -6.90
CA TRP A 532 -18.89 -23.05 -7.74
C TRP A 532 -18.19 -23.60 -9.00
N PHE A 533 -17.20 -22.90 -9.54
CA PHE A 533 -16.36 -23.39 -10.64
C PHE A 533 -15.52 -24.61 -10.23
N GLN A 534 -14.89 -24.57 -9.05
CA GLN A 534 -14.14 -25.72 -8.52
C GLN A 534 -15.07 -26.90 -8.23
N LEU A 535 -16.26 -26.63 -7.70
CA LEU A 535 -17.25 -27.67 -7.45
C LEU A 535 -17.76 -28.28 -8.75
N LEU A 536 -18.02 -27.48 -9.79
CA LEU A 536 -18.43 -27.95 -11.12
C LEU A 536 -17.40 -28.92 -11.70
N ASN A 537 -16.11 -28.56 -11.66
CA ASN A 537 -15.01 -29.42 -12.08
C ASN A 537 -14.99 -30.75 -11.33
N THR A 538 -15.16 -30.69 -10.01
CA THR A 538 -15.13 -31.88 -9.15
C THR A 538 -16.25 -32.85 -9.53
N VAL A 539 -17.47 -32.33 -9.72
CA VAL A 539 -18.65 -33.12 -10.06
C VAL A 539 -18.58 -33.68 -11.48
N LEU A 540 -18.09 -32.91 -12.46
CA LEU A 540 -17.88 -33.38 -13.84
C LEU A 540 -16.83 -34.49 -13.93
N ASN A 541 -15.73 -34.38 -13.17
CA ASN A 541 -14.69 -35.41 -13.14
C ASN A 541 -15.25 -36.75 -12.60
N VAL A 542 -16.05 -36.69 -11.53
CA VAL A 542 -16.71 -37.89 -10.97
C VAL A 542 -17.72 -38.50 -11.96
N ARG A 543 -18.40 -37.68 -12.77
CA ARG A 543 -19.31 -38.17 -13.83
C ARG A 543 -18.55 -38.90 -14.93
N ASN A 544 -17.40 -38.36 -15.34
CA ASN A 544 -16.63 -38.87 -16.46
C ASN A 544 -15.87 -40.17 -16.15
N THR A 545 -15.49 -40.41 -14.89
CA THR A 545 -14.83 -41.67 -14.45
C THR A 545 -15.80 -42.86 -14.39
N GLY A 546 -17.11 -42.65 -14.50
CA GLY A 546 -18.15 -43.69 -14.39
C GLY A 546 -18.57 -44.38 -15.69
N LYS A 547 -18.05 -44.00 -16.88
CA LYS A 547 -18.35 -44.70 -18.14
C LYS A 547 -17.45 -45.95 -18.28
N LYS A 548 -18.01 -47.15 -18.06
CA LYS A 548 -17.34 -48.45 -18.31
C LYS A 548 -17.01 -48.59 -19.81
N PRO A 549 -15.78 -49.00 -20.21
CA PRO A 549 -15.47 -49.25 -21.62
C PRO A 549 -16.34 -50.41 -22.16
N PRO A 550 -16.71 -50.39 -23.46
CA PRO A 550 -17.50 -51.46 -24.06
C PRO A 550 -16.73 -52.78 -23.97
N SER A 551 -17.41 -53.83 -23.52
CA SER A 551 -16.87 -55.18 -23.47
C SER A 551 -16.56 -55.66 -24.88
N SER A 552 -15.28 -55.74 -25.22
CA SER A 552 -14.82 -56.58 -26.32
C SER A 552 -15.01 -58.04 -25.91
N THR A 553 -15.86 -58.76 -26.65
CA THR A 553 -15.69 -60.14 -27.17
C THR A 553 -17.04 -60.86 -27.20
N ASP A 554 -17.81 -60.60 -28.25
CA ASP A 554 -18.59 -61.63 -28.94
C ASP A 554 -18.10 -61.58 -30.39
N GLU A 555 -17.12 -62.43 -30.71
CA GLU A 555 -16.68 -62.65 -32.08
C GLU A 555 -17.01 -64.10 -32.43
N PRO A 556 -18.00 -64.37 -33.32
CA PRO A 556 -18.22 -65.69 -33.86
C PRO A 556 -17.35 -65.84 -35.12
N LEU A 557 -16.39 -66.76 -35.09
CA LEU A 557 -15.76 -67.27 -36.31
C LEU A 557 -15.87 -68.78 -36.36
N SER A 558 -16.67 -69.22 -37.33
CA SER A 558 -16.75 -70.58 -37.80
C SER A 558 -15.46 -70.98 -38.51
N ASP A 559 -15.12 -72.24 -38.29
CA ASP A 559 -14.66 -73.22 -39.28
C ASP A 559 -13.15 -73.50 -39.42
N LYS A 560 -12.81 -74.75 -39.08
CA LYS A 560 -11.91 -75.65 -39.81
C LYS A 560 -11.96 -77.06 -39.19
N SER A 561 -12.76 -77.96 -39.78
CA SER A 561 -12.31 -79.32 -40.19
C SER A 561 -13.47 -80.21 -40.69
N THR A 562 -13.79 -80.17 -41.99
CA THR A 562 -13.54 -81.29 -42.92
C THR A 562 -13.65 -80.83 -44.36
#